data_AF-A0A7Y3UMR7-F1
#
_entry.id   AF-A0A7Y3UMR7-F1
#
_cell.length_a   1.000
_cell.length_b   1.000
_cell.length_c   1.000
_cell.angle_alpha   90.00
_cell.angle_beta   90.00
_cell.angle_gamma   90.00
#
_symmetry.space_group_name_H-M   'P 1'
#
loop_
_entity.id
_entity.type
_entity.pdbx_description
1 polymer ?
#
loop_
_entity_poly.entity_id
_entity_poly.type
_entity_poly.pdbx_seq_one_letter_code
_entity_poly.pdbx_strand_id
1 'polypeptide(L)'
;MIEQKDPYPGTVISVRGSVVDMHFPNRLPPINTKLRAGDDAKVVIEVLTHLSTETVRGIALTSTRGMHRGAPVTNTGHPLSVPVGRQLLGRMLNVFGETIDRSNAIEGVKRRSIHQPPVPLNQRTTSSDIFLSGIKAIDVLSPLEKGGKAGLFGGAGVGKTVLITEIIHNMAGMHSGVSLFCGIGERCREAEELYREMEAAGVLKNTVMVFGQMNEPPGARFRVGHSALTMAEYFRDTERQDVLLLIDNIFRFIQAGSEVSGLMGQIPSRVGYQPTLATELSGLEERICSTKSGSITSVQAVYVPADDFTDPSAVHTFTHLSASIVLSRKRASEGFYPAIDPLNSNSAMLMPHIVGERHYRIAQEIRKTLAFYEDLKDIIAMLGLEELSQDDRKIVNRARRIERFLTQPFFTTEQFTDMQGKKVALDEAIAGFERILNDDFLDYPEKSLYMIGNIEEAKKE
;
A
#
# COMPACT_ATOMS: atom_id res chain seq x y z
N MET A 1 -0.15 2.84 -31.00
CA MET A 1 -0.57 1.56 -31.62
C MET A 1 0.69 0.70 -31.74
N ILE A 2 0.79 -0.39 -30.97
CA ILE A 2 1.89 -1.34 -31.14
C ILE A 2 1.45 -2.26 -32.28
N GLU A 3 2.15 -2.25 -33.40
CA GLU A 3 1.96 -3.25 -34.46
C GLU A 3 2.05 -4.63 -33.83
N GLN A 4 0.94 -5.38 -33.82
CA GLN A 4 0.97 -6.80 -33.54
C GLN A 4 1.80 -7.44 -34.63
N LYS A 5 3.05 -7.80 -34.30
CA LYS A 5 3.93 -8.51 -35.22
C LYS A 5 3.73 -10.00 -34.99
N ASP A 6 3.64 -10.75 -36.09
CA ASP A 6 3.29 -12.17 -36.08
C ASP A 6 4.13 -12.98 -35.08
N PRO A 7 3.53 -13.97 -34.40
CA PRO A 7 4.25 -14.91 -33.57
C PRO A 7 5.35 -15.61 -34.39
N TYR A 8 6.54 -15.72 -33.82
CA TYR A 8 7.63 -16.47 -34.44
C TYR A 8 8.37 -17.33 -33.41
N PRO A 9 8.91 -18.48 -33.86
CA PRO A 9 9.52 -19.45 -32.97
C PRO A 9 10.96 -19.09 -32.59
N GLY A 10 11.38 -19.64 -31.46
CA GLY A 10 12.74 -19.68 -30.94
C GLY A 10 12.95 -20.95 -30.13
N THR A 11 14.14 -21.09 -29.53
CA THR A 11 14.50 -22.30 -28.76
C THR A 11 15.22 -21.96 -27.47
N VAL A 12 14.99 -22.73 -26.41
CA VAL A 12 15.68 -22.56 -25.13
C VAL A 12 17.16 -22.98 -25.26
N ILE A 13 18.09 -22.08 -24.90
CA ILE A 13 19.53 -22.35 -24.86
C ILE A 13 19.93 -22.82 -23.46
N SER A 14 19.48 -22.13 -22.43
CA SER A 14 19.82 -22.44 -21.04
C SER A 14 18.74 -22.04 -20.05
N VAL A 15 18.68 -22.76 -18.93
CA VAL A 15 17.74 -22.51 -17.82
C VAL A 15 18.55 -22.47 -16.53
N ARG A 16 18.52 -21.34 -15.83
CA ARG A 16 19.24 -21.10 -14.57
C ARG A 16 18.26 -20.56 -13.53
N GLY A 17 17.65 -21.46 -12.77
CA GLY A 17 16.55 -21.10 -11.88
C GLY A 17 15.38 -20.51 -12.67
N SER A 18 15.06 -19.24 -12.42
CA SER A 18 14.02 -18.51 -13.16
C SER A 18 14.53 -17.77 -14.41
N VAL A 19 15.84 -17.72 -14.64
CA VAL A 19 16.42 -17.05 -15.82
C VAL A 19 16.55 -18.02 -16.97
N VAL A 20 16.08 -17.60 -18.14
CA VAL A 20 16.06 -18.42 -19.35
C VAL A 20 16.72 -17.64 -20.48
N ASP A 21 17.72 -18.25 -21.11
CA ASP A 21 18.35 -17.73 -22.33
C ASP A 21 17.72 -18.44 -23.53
N MET A 22 17.29 -17.67 -24.54
CA MET A 22 16.51 -18.16 -25.67
C MET A 22 17.10 -17.64 -26.98
N HIS A 23 17.21 -18.53 -27.96
CA HIS A 23 17.71 -18.25 -29.30
C HIS A 23 16.57 -17.93 -30.26
N PHE A 24 16.72 -16.85 -31.02
CA PHE A 24 15.83 -16.44 -32.10
C PHE A 24 16.68 -16.09 -33.33
N PRO A 25 16.80 -17.00 -34.33
CA PRO A 25 17.76 -16.85 -35.42
C PRO A 25 17.44 -15.67 -36.35
N ASN A 26 16.15 -15.40 -36.58
CA ASN A 26 15.75 -14.40 -37.57
C ASN A 26 15.54 -13.02 -36.95
N ARG A 27 14.98 -12.97 -35.73
CA ARG A 27 14.46 -11.73 -35.17
C ARG A 27 14.33 -11.78 -33.65
N LEU A 28 14.93 -10.83 -32.95
CA LEU A 28 14.79 -10.73 -31.50
C LEU A 28 13.43 -10.18 -31.08
N PRO A 29 12.75 -10.80 -30.10
CA PRO A 29 11.61 -10.17 -29.45
C PRO A 29 12.05 -8.92 -28.68
N PRO A 30 11.31 -7.81 -28.74
CA PRO A 30 11.61 -6.61 -27.95
C PRO A 30 11.68 -6.87 -26.45
N ILE A 31 12.38 -6.01 -25.71
CA ILE A 31 12.34 -6.01 -24.23
C ILE A 31 10.88 -5.86 -23.75
N ASN A 32 10.55 -6.47 -22.62
CA ASN A 32 9.22 -6.60 -22.01
C ASN A 32 8.24 -7.48 -22.78
N THR A 33 8.66 -8.13 -23.87
CA THR A 33 7.78 -9.02 -24.63
C THR A 33 7.52 -10.32 -23.85
N LYS A 34 6.26 -10.77 -23.85
CA LYS A 34 5.86 -12.05 -23.27
C LYS A 34 6.16 -13.18 -24.25
N LEU A 35 6.80 -14.23 -23.75
CA LEU A 35 7.08 -15.46 -24.47
C LEU A 35 6.36 -16.63 -23.76
N ARG A 36 6.05 -17.68 -24.53
CA ARG A 36 5.60 -18.98 -24.01
C ARG A 36 6.62 -20.04 -24.37
N ALA A 37 7.05 -20.83 -23.40
CA ALA A 37 8.08 -21.85 -23.57
C ALA A 37 7.68 -23.20 -22.99
N GLY A 38 8.39 -24.25 -23.40
CA GLY A 38 8.13 -25.64 -23.03
C GLY A 38 7.20 -26.35 -24.00
N ASP A 39 7.19 -27.68 -23.98
CA ASP A 39 6.40 -28.49 -24.91
C ASP A 39 4.89 -28.25 -24.81
N ASP A 40 4.42 -27.87 -23.61
CA ASP A 40 3.03 -27.52 -23.33
C ASP A 40 2.75 -26.00 -23.32
N ALA A 41 3.74 -25.18 -23.67
CA ALA A 41 3.67 -23.72 -23.69
C ALA A 41 3.17 -23.07 -22.38
N LYS A 42 3.33 -23.77 -21.24
CA LYS A 42 2.89 -23.26 -19.93
C LYS A 42 3.88 -22.30 -19.29
N VAL A 43 5.15 -22.35 -19.66
CA VAL A 43 6.16 -21.48 -19.04
C VAL A 43 6.07 -20.09 -19.65
N VAL A 44 5.64 -19.12 -18.85
CA VAL A 44 5.55 -17.72 -19.28
C VAL A 44 6.84 -17.01 -18.92
N ILE A 45 7.48 -16.38 -19.91
CA ILE A 45 8.76 -15.69 -19.74
C ILE A 45 8.62 -14.26 -20.26
N GLU A 46 9.18 -13.30 -19.53
CA GLU A 46 9.30 -11.91 -19.98
C GLU A 46 10.74 -11.62 -20.42
N VAL A 47 10.91 -11.05 -21.61
CA VAL A 47 12.23 -10.64 -22.11
C VAL A 47 12.75 -9.43 -21.33
N LEU A 48 13.94 -9.53 -20.75
CA LEU A 48 14.55 -8.44 -20.00
C LEU A 48 15.74 -7.79 -20.73
N THR A 49 16.53 -8.56 -21.47
CA THR A 49 17.70 -8.04 -22.18
C THR A 49 18.04 -8.84 -23.43
N HIS A 50 18.78 -8.21 -24.34
CA HIS A 50 19.35 -8.83 -25.54
C HIS A 50 20.83 -9.11 -25.27
N LEU A 51 21.24 -10.38 -25.36
CA LEU A 51 22.64 -10.80 -25.12
C LEU A 51 23.49 -10.74 -26.39
N SER A 52 22.86 -10.95 -27.55
CA SER A 52 23.47 -10.87 -28.87
C SER A 52 22.40 -10.53 -29.92
N THR A 53 22.76 -10.52 -31.19
CA THR A 53 21.82 -10.32 -32.32
C THR A 53 20.78 -11.43 -32.46
N GLU A 54 20.97 -12.58 -31.81
CA GLU A 54 20.10 -13.77 -31.93
C GLU A 54 19.72 -14.38 -30.58
N THR A 55 20.17 -13.80 -29.46
CA THR A 55 19.90 -14.37 -28.13
C THR A 55 19.29 -13.32 -27.21
N VAL A 56 18.18 -13.68 -26.58
CA VAL A 56 17.55 -12.90 -25.51
C VAL A 56 17.63 -13.62 -24.18
N ARG A 57 17.66 -12.85 -23.10
CA ARG A 57 17.51 -13.35 -21.74
C ARG A 57 16.21 -12.82 -21.15
N GLY A 58 15.46 -13.75 -20.55
CA GLY A 58 14.20 -13.44 -19.89
C GLY A 58 14.11 -14.03 -18.48
N ILE A 59 13.11 -13.55 -17.75
CA ILE A 59 12.73 -14.05 -16.43
C ILE A 59 11.41 -14.81 -16.55
N ALA A 60 11.36 -16.02 -16.00
CA ALA A 60 10.15 -16.80 -15.93
C ALA A 60 9.21 -16.22 -14.87
N LEU A 61 7.93 -16.07 -15.24
CA LEU A 61 6.82 -15.67 -14.38
C LEU A 61 6.08 -16.88 -13.82
N THR A 62 6.40 -18.09 -14.29
CA THR A 62 5.88 -19.37 -13.80
C THR A 62 7.05 -20.31 -13.46
N SER A 63 6.77 -21.45 -12.84
CA SER A 63 7.80 -22.46 -12.59
C SER A 63 8.48 -22.92 -13.89
N THR A 64 9.80 -23.02 -13.88
CA THR A 64 10.62 -23.56 -14.98
C THR A 64 10.86 -25.06 -14.85
N ARG A 65 10.27 -25.72 -13.84
CA ARG A 65 10.45 -27.16 -13.62
C ARG A 65 9.93 -27.94 -14.82
N GLY A 66 10.77 -28.83 -15.34
CA GLY A 66 10.45 -29.63 -16.53
C GLY A 66 10.88 -28.99 -17.85
N MET A 67 11.36 -27.73 -17.87
CA MET A 67 12.00 -27.19 -19.07
C MET A 67 13.34 -27.86 -19.34
N HIS A 68 13.64 -28.07 -20.61
CA HIS A 68 14.94 -28.55 -21.09
C HIS A 68 15.49 -27.65 -22.19
N ARG A 69 16.78 -27.81 -22.47
CA ARG A 69 17.44 -27.14 -23.60
C ARG A 69 16.87 -27.67 -24.91
N GLY A 70 16.73 -26.80 -25.90
CA GLY A 70 16.08 -27.10 -27.17
C GLY A 70 14.54 -27.07 -27.12
N ALA A 71 13.93 -26.88 -25.95
CA ALA A 71 12.47 -26.73 -25.85
C ALA A 71 11.98 -25.55 -26.72
N PRO A 72 10.80 -25.68 -27.35
CA PRO A 72 10.26 -24.62 -28.20
C PRO A 72 9.89 -23.39 -27.37
N VAL A 73 10.12 -22.21 -27.96
CA VAL A 73 9.70 -20.91 -27.43
C VAL A 73 8.91 -20.18 -28.51
N THR A 74 7.78 -19.62 -28.16
CA THR A 74 6.94 -18.82 -29.07
C THR A 74 6.89 -17.38 -28.57
N ASN A 75 7.26 -16.45 -29.45
CA ASN A 75 7.02 -15.04 -29.22
C ASN A 75 5.53 -14.72 -29.35
N THR A 76 4.93 -14.08 -28.34
CA THR A 76 3.51 -13.67 -28.42
C THR A 76 3.30 -12.34 -29.15
N GLY A 77 4.38 -11.61 -29.46
CA GLY A 77 4.34 -10.35 -30.19
C GLY A 77 3.93 -9.14 -29.35
N HIS A 78 3.61 -9.34 -28.06
CA HIS A 78 3.16 -8.28 -27.17
C HIS A 78 3.66 -8.50 -25.73
N PRO A 79 3.69 -7.45 -24.89
CA PRO A 79 4.05 -7.60 -23.48
C PRO A 79 3.00 -8.39 -22.68
N LEU A 80 3.33 -8.69 -21.42
CA LEU A 80 2.32 -9.18 -20.47
C LEU A 80 1.18 -8.17 -20.38
N SER A 81 -0.05 -8.68 -20.45
CA SER A 81 -1.28 -7.89 -20.49
C SER A 81 -2.31 -8.54 -19.59
N VAL A 82 -3.05 -7.73 -18.85
CA VAL A 82 -4.02 -8.14 -17.83
C VAL A 82 -5.42 -7.67 -18.23
N PRO A 83 -6.50 -8.36 -17.82
CA PRO A 83 -7.85 -7.87 -18.04
C PRO A 83 -8.07 -6.56 -17.28
N VAL A 84 -8.92 -5.70 -17.83
CA VAL A 84 -9.35 -4.44 -17.22
C VAL A 84 -10.86 -4.30 -17.43
N GLY A 85 -11.56 -3.74 -16.45
CA GLY A 85 -13.01 -3.58 -16.51
C GLY A 85 -13.69 -3.67 -15.15
N ARG A 86 -14.97 -3.29 -15.08
CA ARG A 86 -15.79 -3.42 -13.87
C ARG A 86 -16.06 -4.87 -13.48
N GLN A 87 -15.91 -5.81 -14.42
CA GLN A 87 -16.07 -7.25 -14.18
C GLN A 87 -15.01 -7.83 -13.21
N LEU A 88 -13.95 -7.06 -12.91
CA LEU A 88 -12.92 -7.44 -11.96
C LEU A 88 -13.33 -7.20 -10.50
N LEU A 89 -14.39 -6.41 -10.26
CA LEU A 89 -14.85 -6.10 -8.91
C LEU A 89 -15.32 -7.37 -8.18
N GLY A 90 -14.88 -7.55 -6.95
CA GLY A 90 -15.12 -8.74 -6.14
C GLY A 90 -14.26 -9.95 -6.49
N ARG A 91 -13.27 -9.82 -7.38
CA ARG A 91 -12.45 -10.94 -7.86
C ARG A 91 -11.07 -10.96 -7.23
N MET A 92 -10.53 -12.16 -7.02
CA MET A 92 -9.11 -12.38 -6.74
C MET A 92 -8.38 -12.83 -8.00
N LEU A 93 -7.29 -12.16 -8.34
CA LEU A 93 -6.53 -12.34 -9.57
C LEU A 93 -5.05 -12.61 -9.30
N ASN A 94 -4.40 -13.40 -10.16
CA ASN A 94 -2.93 -13.55 -10.16
C ASN A 94 -2.25 -12.47 -11.03
N VAL A 95 -0.91 -12.55 -11.15
CA VAL A 95 -0.11 -11.63 -12.00
C VAL A 95 -0.52 -11.63 -13.49
N PHE A 96 -1.12 -12.71 -14.00
CA PHE A 96 -1.62 -12.80 -15.38
C PHE A 96 -3.05 -12.25 -15.53
N GLY A 97 -3.68 -11.91 -14.40
CA GLY A 97 -5.09 -11.52 -14.33
C GLY A 97 -6.05 -12.69 -14.46
N GLU A 98 -5.61 -13.90 -14.14
CA GLU A 98 -6.45 -15.09 -14.06
C GLU A 98 -7.03 -15.21 -12.66
N THR A 99 -8.21 -15.80 -12.56
CA THR A 99 -9.00 -15.86 -11.33
C THR A 99 -8.49 -16.94 -10.39
N ILE A 100 -8.25 -16.58 -9.12
CA ILE A 100 -7.78 -17.49 -8.06
C ILE A 100 -8.77 -17.64 -6.90
N ASP A 101 -9.95 -17.03 -7.03
CA ASP A 101 -11.08 -17.04 -6.10
C ASP A 101 -12.03 -18.25 -6.26
N ARG A 102 -11.62 -19.27 -7.04
CA ARG A 102 -12.46 -20.43 -7.42
C ARG A 102 -13.75 -20.08 -8.18
N SER A 103 -13.92 -18.82 -8.59
CA SER A 103 -15.01 -18.40 -9.46
C SER A 103 -14.62 -18.54 -10.94
N ASN A 104 -15.61 -18.43 -11.83
CA ASN A 104 -15.39 -18.60 -13.27
C ASN A 104 -14.39 -17.59 -13.84
N ALA A 105 -13.69 -17.99 -14.90
CA ALA A 105 -12.77 -17.12 -15.63
C ALA A 105 -13.49 -15.86 -16.16
N ILE A 106 -12.75 -14.75 -16.21
CA ILE A 106 -13.27 -13.48 -16.72
C ILE A 106 -13.07 -13.47 -18.24
N GLU A 107 -14.15 -13.69 -18.99
CA GLU A 107 -14.15 -13.75 -20.45
C GLU A 107 -14.62 -12.42 -21.08
N GLY A 108 -14.25 -12.21 -22.34
CA GLY A 108 -14.76 -11.08 -23.14
C GLY A 108 -14.30 -9.68 -22.69
N VAL A 109 -13.32 -9.58 -21.79
CA VAL A 109 -12.83 -8.31 -21.25
C VAL A 109 -11.66 -7.73 -22.03
N LYS A 110 -11.60 -6.40 -22.07
CA LYS A 110 -10.46 -5.67 -22.63
C LYS A 110 -9.21 -6.02 -21.84
N ARG A 111 -8.07 -6.14 -22.52
CA ARG A 111 -6.76 -6.34 -21.89
C ARG A 111 -5.86 -5.13 -22.12
N ARG A 112 -5.08 -4.76 -21.10
CA ARG A 112 -4.10 -3.68 -21.16
C ARG A 112 -2.72 -4.22 -20.76
N SER A 113 -1.67 -3.74 -21.42
CA SER A 113 -0.30 -4.12 -21.09
C SER A 113 0.10 -3.60 -19.71
N ILE A 114 0.83 -4.40 -18.94
CA ILE A 114 1.30 -3.99 -17.61
C ILE A 114 2.42 -2.93 -17.66
N HIS A 115 3.07 -2.80 -18.83
CA HIS A 115 4.10 -1.81 -19.10
C HIS A 115 3.45 -0.56 -19.68
N GLN A 116 3.07 0.37 -18.80
CA GLN A 116 2.59 1.69 -19.17
C GLN A 116 3.66 2.74 -18.80
N PRO A 117 3.85 3.78 -19.64
CA PRO A 117 4.69 4.90 -19.24
C PRO A 117 4.04 5.68 -18.09
N PRO A 118 4.82 6.36 -17.23
CA PRO A 118 4.28 7.29 -16.25
C PRO A 118 3.44 8.40 -16.91
N VAL A 119 2.51 8.96 -16.15
CA VAL A 119 1.67 10.06 -16.64
C VAL A 119 2.54 11.29 -16.92
N PRO A 120 2.47 11.89 -18.13
CA PRO A 120 3.19 13.12 -18.47
C PRO A 120 2.85 14.29 -17.54
N LEU A 121 3.82 15.16 -17.25
CA LEU A 121 3.66 16.28 -16.31
C LEU A 121 2.47 17.20 -16.64
N ASN A 122 2.18 17.44 -17.91
CA ASN A 122 1.05 18.29 -18.35
C ASN A 122 -0.34 17.67 -18.13
N GLN A 123 -0.41 16.38 -17.79
CA GLN A 123 -1.64 15.65 -17.49
C GLN A 123 -1.83 15.42 -15.99
N ARG A 124 -0.81 15.68 -15.17
CA ARG A 124 -0.87 15.59 -13.71
C ARG A 124 -1.63 16.79 -13.14
N THR A 125 -2.40 16.55 -12.09
CA THR A 125 -3.10 17.61 -11.35
C THR A 125 -2.19 18.15 -10.25
N THR A 126 -2.22 19.47 -10.01
CA THR A 126 -1.43 20.15 -8.96
C THR A 126 -2.25 20.50 -7.71
N SER A 127 -3.50 20.06 -7.61
CA SER A 127 -4.33 20.34 -6.43
C SER A 127 -3.90 19.46 -5.27
N SER A 128 -3.67 20.09 -4.12
CA SER A 128 -3.37 19.42 -2.85
C SER A 128 -4.66 19.29 -2.06
N ASP A 129 -5.54 18.39 -2.50
CA ASP A 129 -6.78 18.08 -1.78
C ASP A 129 -6.51 16.99 -0.73
N ILE A 130 -7.13 17.12 0.44
CA ILE A 130 -7.00 16.13 1.51
C ILE A 130 -7.96 14.96 1.22
N PHE A 131 -7.46 13.75 1.38
CA PHE A 131 -8.26 12.54 1.43
C PHE A 131 -8.71 12.29 2.88
N LEU A 132 -10.01 12.43 3.13
CA LEU A 132 -10.61 12.21 4.45
C LEU A 132 -10.83 10.71 4.68
N SER A 133 -10.16 10.15 5.67
CA SER A 133 -10.26 8.73 6.05
C SER A 133 -11.44 8.44 6.98
N GLY A 134 -11.93 9.45 7.71
CA GLY A 134 -12.90 9.29 8.78
C GLY A 134 -12.30 8.78 10.09
N ILE A 135 -10.97 8.70 10.17
CA ILE A 135 -10.20 8.23 11.32
C ILE A 135 -9.51 9.42 11.97
N LYS A 136 -9.87 9.75 13.22
CA LYS A 136 -9.39 10.93 13.95
C LYS A 136 -7.87 11.10 13.91
N ALA A 137 -7.14 10.02 14.24
CA ALA A 137 -5.68 10.06 14.31
C ALA A 137 -5.03 10.35 12.95
N ILE A 138 -5.58 9.84 11.86
CA ILE A 138 -5.07 10.09 10.50
C ILE A 138 -5.46 11.50 10.07
N ASP A 139 -6.75 11.82 10.08
CA ASP A 139 -7.25 13.07 9.51
C ASP A 139 -6.70 14.30 10.25
N VAL A 140 -6.51 14.22 11.58
CA VAL A 140 -5.99 15.34 12.37
C VAL A 140 -4.46 15.43 12.33
N LEU A 141 -3.73 14.32 12.49
CA LEU A 141 -2.28 14.36 12.72
C LEU A 141 -1.43 13.98 11.52
N SER A 142 -1.98 13.22 10.57
CA SER A 142 -1.27 12.73 9.38
C SER A 142 -2.22 12.66 8.18
N PRO A 143 -2.84 13.79 7.78
CA PRO A 143 -3.85 13.83 6.73
C PRO A 143 -3.30 13.26 5.42
N LEU A 144 -4.10 12.46 4.73
CA LEU A 144 -3.69 11.83 3.48
C LEU A 144 -3.89 12.78 2.31
N GLU A 145 -3.03 12.70 1.30
CA GLU A 145 -3.17 13.46 0.05
C GLU A 145 -4.02 12.69 -0.96
N LYS A 146 -4.99 13.36 -1.58
CA LYS A 146 -5.78 12.77 -2.66
C LYS A 146 -4.91 12.54 -3.90
N GLY A 147 -4.75 11.27 -4.27
CA GLY A 147 -3.83 10.84 -5.32
C GLY A 147 -2.36 10.85 -4.94
N GLY A 148 -2.08 11.03 -3.65
CA GLY A 148 -0.75 10.90 -3.07
C GLY A 148 -0.46 9.46 -2.65
N LYS A 149 0.67 9.31 -1.94
CA LYS A 149 1.22 8.02 -1.53
C LYS A 149 1.50 8.06 -0.04
N ALA A 150 0.89 7.14 0.71
CA ALA A 150 1.06 7.02 2.14
C ALA A 150 1.76 5.72 2.49
N GLY A 151 2.76 5.77 3.36
CA GLY A 151 3.39 4.58 3.93
C GLY A 151 2.71 4.19 5.23
N LEU A 152 2.43 2.90 5.39
CA LEU A 152 1.96 2.28 6.61
C LEU A 152 3.09 1.42 7.20
N PHE A 153 3.63 1.88 8.33
CA PHE A 153 4.74 1.25 9.03
C PHE A 153 4.23 0.53 10.25
N GLY A 154 4.82 -0.61 10.59
CA GLY A 154 4.46 -1.34 11.81
C GLY A 154 4.82 -2.81 11.76
N GLY A 155 5.05 -3.38 12.94
CA GLY A 155 5.33 -4.81 13.12
C GLY A 155 4.12 -5.70 12.82
N ALA A 156 4.28 -7.01 13.00
CA ALA A 156 3.14 -7.93 12.97
C ALA A 156 2.21 -7.68 14.17
N GLY A 157 0.90 -7.84 13.97
CA GLY A 157 -0.09 -7.79 15.06
C GLY A 157 -0.49 -6.39 15.57
N VAL A 158 0.05 -5.30 15.01
CA VAL A 158 -0.30 -3.92 15.43
C VAL A 158 -1.59 -3.36 14.78
N GLY A 159 -2.31 -4.19 14.01
CA GLY A 159 -3.58 -3.80 13.38
C GLY A 159 -3.48 -3.16 11.98
N LYS A 160 -2.43 -3.45 11.19
CA LYS A 160 -2.29 -2.94 9.80
C LYS A 160 -3.48 -3.30 8.91
N THR A 161 -3.84 -4.57 8.85
CA THR A 161 -4.96 -5.08 8.05
C THR A 161 -6.29 -4.48 8.49
N VAL A 162 -6.50 -4.36 9.81
CA VAL A 162 -7.67 -3.72 10.41
C VAL A 162 -7.78 -2.25 9.98
N LEU A 163 -6.68 -1.50 10.01
CA LEU A 163 -6.67 -0.12 9.56
C LEU A 163 -6.96 -0.01 8.05
N ILE A 164 -6.35 -0.87 7.24
CA ILE A 164 -6.56 -0.90 5.79
C ILE A 164 -8.02 -1.19 5.44
N THR A 165 -8.61 -2.22 6.06
CA THR A 165 -10.01 -2.61 5.82
C THR A 165 -10.97 -1.51 6.27
N GLU A 166 -10.69 -0.82 7.39
CA GLU A 166 -11.47 0.33 7.84
C GLU A 166 -11.42 1.50 6.85
N ILE A 167 -10.24 1.82 6.30
CA ILE A 167 -10.12 2.87 5.27
C ILE A 167 -10.93 2.50 4.02
N ILE A 168 -10.90 1.22 3.58
CA ILE A 168 -11.74 0.74 2.47
C ILE A 168 -13.23 0.93 2.77
N HIS A 169 -13.66 0.50 3.96
CA HIS A 169 -15.06 0.62 4.39
C HIS A 169 -15.52 2.08 4.38
N ASN A 170 -14.73 2.98 4.97
CA ASN A 170 -15.07 4.40 5.07
C ASN A 170 -15.09 5.11 3.71
N MET A 171 -14.28 4.63 2.75
CA MET A 171 -14.24 5.14 1.38
C MET A 171 -15.45 4.69 0.56
N ALA A 172 -15.82 3.40 0.65
CA ALA A 172 -16.98 2.84 -0.05
C ALA A 172 -18.30 3.54 0.31
N GLY A 173 -18.39 4.15 1.50
CA GLY A 173 -19.55 4.92 1.95
C GLY A 173 -19.57 6.40 1.50
N MET A 174 -18.47 7.00 1.05
CA MET A 174 -18.40 8.42 0.65
C MET A 174 -18.24 8.65 -0.84
N HIS A 175 -17.51 7.75 -1.51
CA HIS A 175 -17.11 7.92 -2.88
C HIS A 175 -17.61 6.74 -3.69
N SER A 176 -18.09 6.99 -4.91
CA SER A 176 -18.32 5.97 -5.94
C SER A 176 -16.99 5.45 -6.51
N GLY A 177 -15.99 5.25 -5.63
CA GLY A 177 -14.64 4.88 -5.97
C GLY A 177 -14.40 3.39 -5.79
N VAL A 178 -13.30 2.91 -6.36
CA VAL A 178 -12.94 1.49 -6.38
C VAL A 178 -11.70 1.28 -5.52
N SER A 179 -11.69 0.20 -4.74
CA SER A 179 -10.51 -0.22 -3.98
C SER A 179 -9.77 -1.32 -4.75
N LEU A 180 -8.45 -1.25 -4.80
CA LEU A 180 -7.62 -2.31 -5.32
C LEU A 180 -6.62 -2.74 -4.26
N PHE A 181 -6.61 -4.02 -3.92
CA PHE A 181 -5.62 -4.61 -3.04
C PHE A 181 -4.58 -5.37 -3.86
N CYS A 182 -3.30 -5.09 -3.62
CA CYS A 182 -2.17 -5.70 -4.28
C CYS A 182 -1.29 -6.41 -3.24
N GLY A 183 -1.43 -7.73 -3.15
CA GLY A 183 -0.63 -8.60 -2.30
C GLY A 183 0.68 -9.01 -2.99
N ILE A 184 1.77 -8.27 -2.76
CA ILE A 184 3.11 -8.56 -3.31
C ILE A 184 3.87 -9.44 -2.33
N GLY A 185 4.13 -10.69 -2.72
CA GLY A 185 4.87 -11.64 -1.89
C GLY A 185 4.15 -11.91 -0.56
N GLU A 186 2.82 -11.93 -0.57
CA GLU A 186 2.01 -12.19 0.61
C GLU A 186 1.87 -13.68 0.91
N ARG A 187 1.62 -14.01 2.18
CA ARG A 187 1.35 -15.40 2.58
C ARG A 187 -0.04 -15.81 2.11
N CYS A 188 -0.17 -17.02 1.57
CA CYS A 188 -1.46 -17.54 1.10
C CYS A 188 -2.54 -17.53 2.20
N ARG A 189 -2.15 -17.81 3.45
CA ARG A 189 -3.03 -17.76 4.62
C ARG A 189 -3.58 -16.35 4.87
N GLU A 190 -2.71 -15.34 4.82
CA GLU A 190 -3.07 -13.93 5.07
C GLU A 190 -3.95 -13.39 3.93
N ALA A 191 -3.69 -13.81 2.70
CA ALA A 191 -4.52 -13.49 1.55
C ALA A 191 -5.94 -14.07 1.64
N GLU A 192 -6.09 -15.32 2.11
CA GLU A 192 -7.40 -15.95 2.33
C GLU A 192 -8.17 -15.30 3.48
N GLU A 193 -7.47 -15.05 4.60
CA GLU A 193 -8.04 -14.38 5.77
C GLU A 193 -8.58 -13.00 5.39
N LEU A 194 -7.80 -12.21 4.65
CA LEU A 194 -8.22 -10.90 4.15
C LEU A 194 -9.43 -10.99 3.22
N TYR A 195 -9.46 -11.95 2.30
CA TYR A 195 -10.61 -12.14 1.39
C TYR A 195 -11.90 -12.42 2.18
N ARG A 196 -11.82 -13.31 3.18
CA ARG A 196 -12.94 -13.64 4.06
C ARG A 196 -13.38 -12.45 4.92
N GLU A 197 -12.44 -11.70 5.47
CA GLU A 197 -12.73 -10.49 6.25
C GLU A 197 -13.39 -9.40 5.39
N MET A 198 -12.92 -9.20 4.16
CA MET A 198 -13.53 -8.25 3.21
C MET A 198 -14.94 -8.67 2.79
N GLU A 199 -15.20 -9.97 2.67
CA GLU A 199 -16.53 -10.51 2.40
C GLU A 199 -17.46 -10.28 3.60
N ALA A 200 -17.01 -10.60 4.82
CA ALA A 200 -17.76 -10.40 6.05
C ALA A 200 -18.08 -8.91 6.31
N ALA A 201 -17.15 -8.01 5.98
CA ALA A 201 -17.34 -6.57 6.08
C ALA A 201 -18.18 -5.98 4.92
N GLY A 202 -18.57 -6.78 3.92
CA GLY A 202 -19.41 -6.33 2.80
C GLY A 202 -18.73 -5.38 1.81
N VAL A 203 -17.39 -5.26 1.87
CA VAL A 203 -16.59 -4.35 1.02
C VAL A 203 -16.03 -5.02 -0.23
N LEU A 204 -16.05 -6.36 -0.28
CA LEU A 204 -15.50 -7.15 -1.39
C LEU A 204 -16.10 -6.75 -2.75
N LYS A 205 -17.39 -6.45 -2.82
CA LYS A 205 -18.11 -6.07 -4.06
C LYS A 205 -17.54 -4.86 -4.80
N ASN A 206 -16.82 -3.98 -4.10
CA ASN A 206 -16.21 -2.77 -4.65
C ASN A 206 -14.67 -2.86 -4.69
N THR A 207 -14.12 -4.07 -4.47
CA THR A 207 -12.68 -4.29 -4.33
C THR A 207 -12.18 -5.27 -5.39
N VAL A 208 -11.05 -4.96 -6.04
CA VAL A 208 -10.30 -5.93 -6.87
C VAL A 208 -9.09 -6.38 -6.07
N MET A 209 -8.85 -7.67 -5.95
CA MET A 209 -7.68 -8.19 -5.23
C MET A 209 -6.72 -8.86 -6.21
N VAL A 210 -5.46 -8.47 -6.21
CA VAL A 210 -4.42 -8.99 -7.09
C VAL A 210 -3.27 -9.51 -6.23
N PHE A 211 -2.89 -10.76 -6.42
CA PHE A 211 -1.90 -11.43 -5.60
C PHE A 211 -0.75 -12.01 -6.44
N GLY A 212 0.45 -11.90 -5.91
CA GLY A 212 1.64 -12.63 -6.33
C GLY A 212 2.24 -13.23 -5.07
N GLN A 213 1.92 -14.48 -4.78
CA GLN A 213 2.14 -15.08 -3.47
C GLN A 213 3.64 -15.41 -3.21
N MET A 214 4.02 -15.65 -1.96
CA MET A 214 5.41 -15.99 -1.59
C MET A 214 5.97 -17.24 -2.30
N ASN A 215 5.10 -18.20 -2.66
CA ASN A 215 5.48 -19.42 -3.36
C ASN A 215 5.68 -19.23 -4.88
N GLU A 216 5.35 -18.05 -5.42
CA GLU A 216 5.53 -17.73 -6.83
C GLU A 216 6.98 -17.30 -7.14
N PRO A 217 7.47 -17.51 -8.38
CA PRO A 217 8.81 -17.10 -8.76
C PRO A 217 9.01 -15.59 -8.60
N PRO A 218 10.27 -15.14 -8.39
CA PRO A 218 10.56 -13.72 -8.17
C PRO A 218 10.08 -12.83 -9.33
N GLY A 219 10.09 -13.34 -10.57
CA GLY A 219 9.53 -12.61 -11.73
C GLY A 219 8.05 -12.25 -11.58
N ALA A 220 7.23 -13.17 -11.07
CA ALA A 220 5.81 -12.92 -10.83
C ALA A 220 5.60 -11.88 -9.71
N ARG A 221 6.31 -12.05 -8.58
CA ARG A 221 6.31 -11.08 -7.46
C ARG A 221 6.77 -9.69 -7.89
N PHE A 222 7.72 -9.60 -8.82
CA PHE A 222 8.20 -8.33 -9.35
C PHE A 222 7.20 -7.65 -10.32
N ARG A 223 6.24 -8.40 -10.89
CA ARG A 223 5.26 -7.89 -11.88
C ARG A 223 3.84 -7.74 -11.37
N VAL A 224 3.49 -8.35 -10.24
CA VAL A 224 2.13 -8.23 -9.68
C VAL A 224 1.75 -6.77 -9.38
N GLY A 225 2.68 -5.96 -8.83
CA GLY A 225 2.42 -4.53 -8.58
C GLY A 225 2.06 -3.76 -9.86
N HIS A 226 2.76 -4.05 -10.97
CA HIS A 226 2.47 -3.47 -12.28
C HIS A 226 1.10 -3.91 -12.82
N SER A 227 0.71 -5.15 -12.54
CA SER A 227 -0.57 -5.73 -12.94
C SER A 227 -1.74 -5.04 -12.22
N ALA A 228 -1.63 -4.93 -10.89
CA ALA A 228 -2.61 -4.21 -10.07
C ALA A 228 -2.72 -2.74 -10.47
N LEU A 229 -1.57 -2.07 -10.69
CA LEU A 229 -1.56 -0.67 -11.09
C LEU A 229 -2.21 -0.45 -12.45
N THR A 230 -2.05 -1.38 -13.39
CA THR A 230 -2.70 -1.29 -14.70
C THR A 230 -4.22 -1.40 -14.62
N MET A 231 -4.72 -2.20 -13.67
CA MET A 231 -6.15 -2.27 -13.37
C MET A 231 -6.64 -0.99 -12.68
N ALA A 232 -5.87 -0.45 -11.73
CA ALA A 232 -6.17 0.84 -11.08
C ALA A 232 -6.22 2.00 -12.09
N GLU A 233 -5.24 2.06 -12.99
CA GLU A 233 -5.18 3.05 -14.07
C GLU A 233 -6.39 2.96 -15.02
N TYR A 234 -6.98 1.78 -15.22
CA TYR A 234 -8.22 1.68 -15.99
C TYR A 234 -9.37 2.43 -15.30
N PHE A 235 -9.55 2.24 -13.98
CA PHE A 235 -10.59 2.94 -13.23
C PHE A 235 -10.33 4.46 -13.17
N ARG A 236 -9.07 4.88 -13.04
CA ARG A 236 -8.68 6.30 -13.09
C ARG A 236 -8.90 6.92 -14.47
N ASP A 237 -8.35 6.31 -15.52
CA ASP A 237 -8.25 6.92 -16.84
C ASP A 237 -9.54 6.76 -17.65
N THR A 238 -10.16 5.58 -17.59
CA THR A 238 -11.31 5.20 -18.43
C THR A 238 -12.63 5.39 -17.71
N GLU A 239 -12.75 4.88 -16.47
CA GLU A 239 -13.98 5.02 -15.68
C GLU A 239 -14.09 6.38 -14.98
N ARG A 240 -12.98 7.14 -14.92
CA ARG A 240 -12.90 8.48 -14.31
C ARG A 240 -13.31 8.48 -12.84
N GLN A 241 -12.82 7.49 -12.11
CA GLN A 241 -13.11 7.30 -10.70
C GLN A 241 -11.86 7.51 -9.85
N ASP A 242 -12.07 7.91 -8.60
CA ASP A 242 -11.04 7.88 -7.59
C ASP A 242 -10.81 6.45 -7.11
N VAL A 243 -9.55 6.07 -7.01
CA VAL A 243 -9.10 4.72 -6.74
C VAL A 243 -8.27 4.72 -5.47
N LEU A 244 -8.59 3.83 -4.54
CA LEU A 244 -7.73 3.53 -3.40
C LEU A 244 -6.89 2.30 -3.74
N LEU A 245 -5.59 2.48 -3.91
CA LEU A 245 -4.64 1.38 -4.16
C LEU A 245 -3.93 1.00 -2.86
N LEU A 246 -4.04 -0.26 -2.48
CA LEU A 246 -3.42 -0.82 -1.29
C LEU A 246 -2.33 -1.77 -1.72
N ILE A 247 -1.08 -1.50 -1.34
CA ILE A 247 0.06 -2.35 -1.68
C ILE A 247 0.61 -2.95 -0.39
N ASP A 248 0.42 -4.26 -0.19
CA ASP A 248 1.05 -5.02 0.88
C ASP A 248 1.90 -6.13 0.25
N ASN A 249 3.22 -6.07 0.19
CA ASN A 249 4.11 -5.08 0.77
C ASN A 249 5.05 -4.51 -0.31
N ILE A 250 5.26 -3.19 -0.34
CA ILE A 250 6.15 -2.57 -1.35
C ILE A 250 7.61 -3.03 -1.19
N PHE A 251 8.03 -3.38 0.04
CA PHE A 251 9.36 -3.96 0.25
C PHE A 251 9.53 -5.31 -0.48
N ARG A 252 8.46 -6.10 -0.61
CA ARG A 252 8.52 -7.39 -1.33
C ARG A 252 8.69 -7.21 -2.83
N PHE A 253 8.24 -6.09 -3.39
CA PHE A 253 8.56 -5.70 -4.76
C PHE A 253 10.06 -5.43 -4.91
N ILE A 254 10.65 -4.67 -3.98
CA ILE A 254 12.10 -4.39 -3.96
C ILE A 254 12.89 -5.69 -3.80
N GLN A 255 12.51 -6.55 -2.85
CA GLN A 255 13.15 -7.85 -2.62
C GLN A 255 13.12 -8.73 -3.87
N ALA A 256 11.97 -8.83 -4.54
CA ALA A 256 11.84 -9.57 -5.78
C ALA A 256 12.73 -8.97 -6.89
N GLY A 257 12.86 -7.65 -6.95
CA GLY A 257 13.80 -6.97 -7.85
C GLY A 257 15.27 -7.34 -7.57
N SER A 258 15.70 -7.34 -6.30
CA SER A 258 17.04 -7.80 -5.90
C SER A 258 17.31 -9.25 -6.30
N GLU A 259 16.34 -10.14 -6.10
CA GLU A 259 16.43 -11.55 -6.52
C GLU A 259 16.55 -11.68 -8.05
N VAL A 260 15.72 -10.96 -8.81
CA VAL A 260 15.79 -10.95 -10.28
C VAL A 260 17.14 -10.42 -10.75
N SER A 261 17.61 -9.30 -10.21
CA SER A 261 18.91 -8.69 -10.53
C SER A 261 20.08 -9.63 -10.26
N GLY A 262 20.10 -10.29 -9.10
CA GLY A 262 21.13 -11.26 -8.75
C GLY A 262 21.14 -12.46 -9.69
N LEU A 263 19.96 -12.99 -10.05
CA LEU A 263 19.83 -14.09 -11.02
C LEU A 263 20.28 -13.66 -12.44
N MET A 264 20.10 -12.39 -12.80
CA MET A 264 20.53 -11.84 -14.08
C MET A 264 22.05 -11.63 -14.17
N GLY A 265 22.77 -11.77 -13.06
CA GLY A 265 24.22 -11.61 -12.97
C GLY A 265 24.66 -10.14 -12.90
N GLN A 266 23.78 -9.25 -12.47
CA GLN A 266 24.16 -7.85 -12.22
C GLN A 266 24.96 -7.75 -10.93
N ILE A 267 25.92 -6.83 -10.90
CA ILE A 267 26.72 -6.56 -9.69
C ILE A 267 25.78 -5.92 -8.65
N PRO A 268 25.67 -6.49 -7.43
CA PRO A 268 24.83 -5.92 -6.39
C PRO A 268 25.38 -4.56 -5.92
N SER A 269 24.45 -3.68 -5.52
CA SER A 269 24.74 -2.37 -4.94
C SER A 269 24.87 -2.49 -3.40
N ARG A 270 24.74 -1.36 -2.70
CA ARG A 270 24.76 -1.29 -1.23
C ARG A 270 23.79 -2.30 -0.63
N VAL A 271 24.23 -2.99 0.43
CA VAL A 271 23.44 -3.95 1.21
C VAL A 271 22.84 -5.10 0.36
N GLY A 272 23.33 -5.31 -0.87
CA GLY A 272 22.89 -6.42 -1.72
C GLY A 272 21.67 -6.12 -2.61
N TYR A 273 21.18 -4.87 -2.64
CA TYR A 273 20.08 -4.46 -3.54
C TYR A 273 20.52 -4.38 -5.00
N GLN A 274 19.55 -4.39 -5.91
CA GLN A 274 19.81 -4.20 -7.33
C GLN A 274 20.36 -2.78 -7.63
N PRO A 275 21.26 -2.61 -8.61
CA PRO A 275 21.78 -1.29 -9.00
C PRO A 275 20.69 -0.39 -9.59
N THR A 276 19.58 -0.97 -10.07
CA THR A 276 18.44 -0.29 -10.68
C THR A 276 17.31 0.05 -9.70
N LEU A 277 17.54 -0.09 -8.39
CA LEU A 277 16.51 0.00 -7.34
C LEU A 277 15.65 1.27 -7.47
N ALA A 278 16.32 2.42 -7.55
CA ALA A 278 15.64 3.71 -7.62
C ALA A 278 14.77 3.84 -8.89
N THR A 279 15.29 3.40 -10.05
CA THR A 279 14.59 3.51 -11.33
C THR A 279 13.40 2.56 -11.41
N GLU A 280 13.55 1.33 -10.91
CA GLU A 280 12.47 0.34 -10.91
C GLU A 280 11.34 0.72 -9.95
N LEU A 281 11.68 1.21 -8.76
CA LEU A 281 10.71 1.72 -7.80
C LEU A 281 9.99 2.95 -8.36
N SER A 282 10.73 3.92 -8.89
CA SER A 282 10.15 5.11 -9.53
C SER A 282 9.23 4.75 -10.70
N GLY A 283 9.58 3.73 -11.49
CA GLY A 283 8.72 3.26 -12.59
C GLY A 283 7.33 2.77 -12.14
N LEU A 284 7.22 2.27 -10.91
CA LEU A 284 5.95 1.91 -10.29
C LEU A 284 5.30 3.13 -9.61
N GLU A 285 6.04 3.83 -8.76
CA GLU A 285 5.53 4.90 -7.91
C GLU A 285 5.10 6.16 -8.68
N GLU A 286 5.68 6.45 -9.84
CA GLU A 286 5.34 7.64 -10.64
C GLU A 286 4.09 7.47 -11.50
N ARG A 287 3.58 6.24 -11.62
CA ARG A 287 2.30 5.94 -12.24
C ARG A 287 1.12 6.18 -11.29
N ILE A 288 1.39 6.13 -9.97
CA ILE A 288 0.45 6.47 -8.90
C ILE A 288 0.43 8.00 -8.77
N CYS A 289 -0.58 8.62 -9.37
CA CYS A 289 -0.78 10.06 -9.30
C CYS A 289 -2.22 10.45 -9.65
N SER A 290 -2.55 11.71 -9.32
CA SER A 290 -3.75 12.41 -9.77
C SER A 290 -3.65 12.90 -11.20
N THR A 291 -4.72 12.70 -11.96
CA THR A 291 -4.91 13.21 -13.32
C THR A 291 -6.20 14.00 -13.40
N LYS A 292 -6.46 14.64 -14.54
CA LYS A 292 -7.75 15.32 -14.81
C LYS A 292 -8.95 14.37 -14.83
N SER A 293 -8.73 13.07 -15.05
CA SER A 293 -9.79 12.06 -15.11
C SER A 293 -10.15 11.49 -13.75
N GLY A 294 -9.25 11.54 -12.77
CA GLY A 294 -9.41 10.93 -11.46
C GLY A 294 -8.07 10.76 -10.75
N SER A 295 -8.10 10.26 -9.52
CA SER A 295 -6.93 10.05 -8.68
C SER A 295 -6.69 8.58 -8.30
N ILE A 296 -5.43 8.19 -8.12
CA ILE A 296 -5.07 6.95 -7.44
C ILE A 296 -4.38 7.33 -6.12
N THR A 297 -5.09 7.24 -5.01
CA THR A 297 -4.51 7.39 -3.68
C THR A 297 -3.96 6.05 -3.25
N SER A 298 -2.67 5.97 -2.92
CA SER A 298 -2.04 4.71 -2.52
C SER A 298 -1.73 4.68 -1.03
N VAL A 299 -2.09 3.60 -0.34
CA VAL A 299 -1.59 3.28 1.01
C VAL A 299 -0.77 1.99 0.91
N GLN A 300 0.50 2.08 1.27
CA GLN A 300 1.47 1.02 1.04
C GLN A 300 2.04 0.56 2.37
N ALA A 301 1.94 -0.73 2.67
CA ALA A 301 2.66 -1.29 3.79
C ALA A 301 4.16 -1.29 3.47
N VAL A 302 4.96 -0.67 4.34
CA VAL A 302 6.40 -0.59 4.20
C VAL A 302 7.04 -1.37 5.34
N TYR A 303 7.72 -2.46 4.98
CA TYR A 303 8.58 -3.17 5.92
C TYR A 303 9.97 -2.53 5.94
N VAL A 304 10.41 -2.09 7.11
CA VAL A 304 11.77 -1.57 7.33
C VAL A 304 12.64 -2.72 7.86
N PRO A 305 13.64 -3.20 7.10
CA PRO A 305 14.50 -4.28 7.54
C PRO A 305 15.22 -3.92 8.83
N ALA A 306 15.12 -4.79 9.84
CA ALA A 306 15.79 -4.63 11.14
C ALA A 306 15.51 -3.27 11.84
N ASP A 307 14.37 -2.63 11.54
CA ASP A 307 14.03 -1.28 12.02
C ASP A 307 15.08 -0.20 11.64
N ASP A 308 15.90 -0.45 10.61
CA ASP A 308 16.91 0.49 10.09
C ASP A 308 16.33 1.39 8.98
N PHE A 309 15.95 2.60 9.37
CA PHE A 309 15.43 3.63 8.44
C PHE A 309 16.49 4.15 7.44
N THR A 310 17.76 3.81 7.62
CA THR A 310 18.84 4.18 6.71
C THR A 310 19.07 3.17 5.59
N ASP A 311 18.37 2.01 5.64
CA ASP A 311 18.41 1.02 4.58
C ASP A 311 17.98 1.63 3.23
N PRO A 312 18.69 1.34 2.12
CA PRO A 312 18.37 1.90 0.81
C PRO A 312 16.92 1.69 0.35
N SER A 313 16.30 0.55 0.67
CA SER A 313 14.91 0.27 0.30
C SER A 313 13.95 1.24 1.00
N ALA A 314 14.17 1.51 2.28
CA ALA A 314 13.38 2.43 3.07
C ALA A 314 13.60 3.86 2.57
N VAL A 315 14.87 4.29 2.43
CA VAL A 315 15.24 5.63 1.96
C VAL A 315 14.60 5.95 0.61
N HIS A 316 14.73 5.07 -0.39
CA HIS A 316 14.14 5.29 -1.70
C HIS A 316 12.60 5.30 -1.66
N THR A 317 11.98 4.41 -0.87
CA THR A 317 10.52 4.41 -0.70
C THR A 317 10.03 5.72 -0.10
N PHE A 318 10.68 6.20 0.98
CA PHE A 318 10.29 7.45 1.65
C PHE A 318 10.25 8.66 0.73
N THR A 319 11.15 8.74 -0.26
CA THR A 319 11.17 9.88 -1.20
C THR A 319 9.90 9.98 -2.06
N HIS A 320 9.12 8.91 -2.18
CA HIS A 320 7.87 8.90 -2.93
C HIS A 320 6.62 9.09 -2.07
N LEU A 321 6.72 9.01 -0.74
CA LEU A 321 5.58 9.10 0.16
C LEU A 321 5.31 10.56 0.56
N SER A 322 4.04 10.97 0.47
CA SER A 322 3.58 12.25 1.01
C SER A 322 3.08 12.15 2.45
N ALA A 323 2.78 10.96 2.95
CA ALA A 323 2.45 10.72 4.36
C ALA A 323 3.09 9.43 4.90
N SER A 324 3.38 9.42 6.19
CA SER A 324 3.88 8.27 6.94
C SER A 324 2.99 8.02 8.16
N ILE A 325 2.34 6.86 8.20
CA ILE A 325 1.53 6.40 9.32
C ILE A 325 2.29 5.27 10.01
N VAL A 326 2.78 5.53 11.22
CA VAL A 326 3.56 4.57 11.99
C VAL A 326 2.67 3.92 13.04
N LEU A 327 2.57 2.59 13.03
CA LEU A 327 1.87 1.81 14.03
C LEU A 327 2.85 1.25 15.08
N SER A 328 2.58 1.58 16.34
CA SER A 328 3.45 1.25 17.47
C SER A 328 2.96 0.02 18.24
N ARG A 329 3.89 -0.91 18.51
CA ARG A 329 3.65 -2.06 19.38
C ARG A 329 3.33 -1.64 20.82
N LYS A 330 3.98 -0.57 21.32
CA LYS A 330 3.75 -0.02 22.67
C LYS A 330 2.28 0.39 22.82
N ARG A 331 1.77 1.21 21.88
CA ARG A 331 0.37 1.66 21.90
C ARG A 331 -0.63 0.52 21.78
N ALA A 332 -0.35 -0.47 20.92
CA ALA A 332 -1.18 -1.66 20.80
C ALA A 332 -1.25 -2.47 22.11
N SER A 333 -0.12 -2.62 22.82
CA SER A 333 -0.07 -3.32 24.11
C SER A 333 -0.77 -2.58 25.25
N GLU A 334 -0.88 -1.25 25.14
CA GLU A 334 -1.65 -0.39 26.05
C GLU A 334 -3.16 -0.40 25.72
N GLY A 335 -3.57 -1.10 24.66
CA GLY A 335 -4.97 -1.19 24.24
C GLY A 335 -5.47 0.01 23.43
N PHE A 336 -4.59 0.85 22.91
CA PHE A 336 -4.96 1.98 22.05
C PHE A 336 -5.09 1.56 20.59
N TYR A 337 -6.32 1.57 20.07
CA TYR A 337 -6.63 1.25 18.68
C TYR A 337 -7.37 2.43 17.99
N PRO A 338 -6.95 2.84 16.78
CA PRO A 338 -5.80 2.34 16.03
C PRO A 338 -4.46 2.68 16.70
N ALA A 339 -3.49 1.78 16.59
CA ALA A 339 -2.19 1.89 17.28
C ALA A 339 -1.22 2.89 16.62
N ILE A 340 -1.74 4.00 16.08
CA ILE A 340 -0.96 5.01 15.37
C ILE A 340 -0.11 5.80 16.36
N ASP A 341 1.18 5.93 16.10
CA ASP A 341 2.10 6.77 16.85
C ASP A 341 1.94 8.24 16.41
N PRO A 342 1.45 9.12 17.29
CA PRO A 342 1.13 10.50 16.94
C PRO A 342 2.38 11.38 16.74
N LEU A 343 3.53 10.97 17.28
CA LEU A 343 4.79 11.72 17.19
C LEU A 343 5.61 11.28 15.98
N ASN A 344 5.64 9.97 15.71
CA ASN A 344 6.41 9.40 14.59
C ASN A 344 5.66 9.40 13.25
N SER A 345 4.34 9.53 13.26
CA SER A 345 3.56 9.71 12.02
C SER A 345 3.66 11.16 11.52
N ASN A 346 3.70 11.37 10.21
CA ASN A 346 3.80 12.69 9.59
C ASN A 346 3.07 12.76 8.24
N SER A 347 2.85 13.99 7.75
CA SER A 347 2.29 14.23 6.43
C SER A 347 2.76 15.56 5.88
N ALA A 348 3.09 15.58 4.59
CA ALA A 348 3.36 16.80 3.83
C ALA A 348 2.12 17.70 3.71
N MET A 349 0.92 17.15 3.89
CA MET A 349 -0.34 17.91 3.84
C MET A 349 -0.56 18.76 5.09
N LEU A 350 0.14 18.48 6.20
CA LEU A 350 -0.05 19.21 7.47
C LEU A 350 0.69 20.55 7.44
N MET A 351 0.26 21.45 6.55
CA MET A 351 0.76 22.82 6.42
C MET A 351 -0.41 23.83 6.50
N PRO A 352 -0.21 25.03 7.10
CA PRO A 352 -1.30 25.98 7.33
C PRO A 352 -2.10 26.38 6.07
N HIS A 353 -1.44 26.45 4.92
CA HIS A 353 -2.07 26.83 3.65
C HIS A 353 -2.86 25.69 2.97
N ILE A 354 -2.69 24.44 3.42
CA ILE A 354 -3.40 23.25 2.90
C ILE A 354 -4.56 22.88 3.83
N VAL A 355 -4.25 22.61 5.10
CA VAL A 355 -5.25 22.18 6.10
C VAL A 355 -5.99 23.35 6.77
N GLY A 356 -5.50 24.57 6.61
CA GLY A 356 -5.98 25.74 7.33
C GLY A 356 -5.26 25.96 8.67
N GLU A 357 -5.21 27.22 9.11
CA GLU A 357 -4.53 27.65 10.35
C GLU A 357 -5.07 26.95 11.60
N ARG A 358 -6.40 26.78 11.69
CA ARG A 358 -7.06 26.16 12.85
C ARG A 358 -6.62 24.70 13.02
N HIS A 359 -6.70 23.91 11.95
CA HIS A 359 -6.29 22.50 11.97
C HIS A 359 -4.80 22.39 12.29
N TYR A 360 -3.94 23.14 11.58
CA TYR A 360 -2.50 23.10 11.81
C TYR A 360 -2.12 23.42 13.26
N ARG A 361 -2.66 24.51 13.82
CA ARG A 361 -2.40 24.91 15.21
C ARG A 361 -2.78 23.82 16.21
N ILE A 362 -3.97 23.23 16.05
CA ILE A 362 -4.46 22.18 16.94
C ILE A 362 -3.58 20.93 16.85
N ALA A 363 -3.19 20.51 15.65
CA ALA A 363 -2.29 19.38 15.46
C ALA A 363 -0.90 19.60 16.10
N GLN A 364 -0.36 20.83 16.02
CA GLN A 364 0.90 21.18 16.67
C GLN A 364 0.80 21.16 18.20
N GLU A 365 -0.26 21.72 18.78
CA GLU A 365 -0.48 21.70 20.22
C GLU A 365 -0.71 20.27 20.76
N ILE A 366 -1.39 19.41 19.99
CA ILE A 366 -1.49 17.98 20.32
C ILE A 366 -0.10 17.34 20.38
N ARG A 367 0.72 17.49 19.33
CA ARG A 367 2.08 16.91 19.27
C ARG A 367 2.96 17.42 20.40
N LYS A 368 2.92 18.73 20.66
CA LYS A 368 3.67 19.37 21.75
C LYS A 368 3.27 18.80 23.11
N THR A 369 1.97 18.71 23.38
CA THR A 369 1.45 18.15 24.65
C THR A 369 1.88 16.69 24.84
N LEU A 370 1.83 15.89 23.77
CA LEU A 370 2.25 14.48 23.82
C LEU A 370 3.77 14.31 23.96
N ALA A 371 4.57 15.18 23.34
CA ALA A 371 6.03 15.17 23.47
C ALA A 371 6.45 15.49 24.91
N PHE A 372 5.92 16.57 25.50
CA PHE A 372 6.17 16.88 26.91
C PHE A 372 5.72 15.76 27.85
N TYR A 373 4.62 15.07 27.52
CA TYR A 373 4.19 13.93 28.31
C TYR A 373 5.19 12.76 28.27
N GLU A 374 5.77 12.43 27.12
CA GLU A 374 6.82 11.41 27.04
C GLU A 374 8.05 11.79 27.87
N ASP A 375 8.50 13.05 27.85
CA ASP A 375 9.62 13.50 28.70
C ASP A 375 9.32 13.34 30.21
N LEU A 376 8.06 13.53 30.61
CA LEU A 376 7.62 13.38 32.00
C LEU A 376 7.38 11.92 32.42
N LYS A 377 7.23 10.97 31.49
CA LYS A 377 6.92 9.55 31.81
C LYS A 377 8.00 8.92 32.68
N ASP A 378 9.27 9.19 32.41
CA ASP A 378 10.40 8.64 33.19
C ASP A 378 10.42 9.19 34.62
N ILE A 379 10.13 10.48 34.79
CA ILE A 379 10.03 11.13 36.10
C ILE A 379 8.85 10.53 36.88
N ILE A 380 7.68 10.39 36.25
CA ILE A 380 6.49 9.79 36.87
C ILE A 380 6.78 8.35 37.31
N ALA A 381 7.49 7.57 36.51
CA ALA A 381 7.83 6.18 36.83
C ALA A 381 8.79 6.07 38.03
N MET A 382 9.70 7.04 38.22
CA MET A 382 10.68 7.04 39.30
C MET A 382 10.18 7.67 40.61
N LEU A 383 9.49 8.81 40.51
CA LEU A 383 9.13 9.66 41.65
C LEU A 383 7.63 9.67 41.96
N GLY A 384 6.80 9.23 41.01
CA GLY A 384 5.34 9.30 41.10
C GLY A 384 4.78 10.63 40.58
N LEU A 385 3.48 10.63 40.26
CA LEU A 385 2.78 11.79 39.67
C LEU A 385 2.66 12.96 40.65
N GLU A 386 2.74 12.69 41.96
CA GLU A 386 2.65 13.69 43.03
C GLU A 386 3.89 14.59 43.14
N GLU A 387 5.02 14.18 42.57
CA GLU A 387 6.25 15.00 42.62
C GLU A 387 6.32 16.04 41.49
N LEU A 388 5.37 16.01 40.55
CA LEU A 388 5.27 16.96 39.46
C LEU A 388 4.68 18.30 39.90
N SER A 389 5.13 19.39 39.25
CA SER A 389 4.54 20.71 39.40
C SER A 389 3.06 20.72 38.98
N GLN A 390 2.27 21.68 39.47
CA GLN A 390 0.85 21.74 39.12
C GLN A 390 0.60 21.88 37.61
N ASP A 391 1.49 22.58 36.90
CA ASP A 391 1.36 22.77 35.46
C ASP A 391 1.77 21.50 34.68
N ASP A 392 2.82 20.79 35.12
CA ASP A 392 3.19 19.50 34.54
C ASP A 392 2.08 18.47 34.72
N ARG A 393 1.44 18.44 35.91
CA ARG A 393 0.27 17.58 36.15
C ARG A 393 -0.88 17.89 35.20
N LYS A 394 -1.14 19.17 34.88
CA LYS A 394 -2.15 19.54 33.87
C LYS A 394 -1.79 19.02 32.49
N ILE A 395 -0.52 19.15 32.08
CA ILE A 395 -0.03 18.63 30.78
C ILE A 395 -0.23 17.11 30.71
N VAL A 396 0.16 16.37 31.75
CA VAL A 396 -0.04 14.92 31.83
C VAL A 396 -1.51 14.56 31.73
N ASN A 397 -2.38 15.27 32.45
CA ASN A 397 -3.83 15.07 32.41
C ASN A 397 -4.44 15.33 31.03
N ARG A 398 -3.98 16.35 30.30
CA ARG A 398 -4.39 16.60 28.91
C ARG A 398 -3.88 15.52 27.97
N ALA A 399 -2.60 15.17 28.06
CA ALA A 399 -1.98 14.16 27.21
C ALA A 399 -2.69 12.80 27.31
N ARG A 400 -2.96 12.35 28.55
CA ARG A 400 -3.70 11.11 28.82
C ARG A 400 -5.12 11.09 28.25
N ARG A 401 -5.78 12.25 28.18
CA ARG A 401 -7.11 12.41 27.55
C ARG A 401 -7.01 12.41 26.03
N ILE A 402 -6.02 13.09 25.47
CA ILE A 402 -5.72 13.10 24.03
C ILE A 402 -5.39 11.69 23.54
N GLU A 403 -4.54 10.93 24.23
CA GLU A 403 -4.17 9.57 23.85
C GLU A 403 -5.39 8.65 23.74
N ARG A 404 -6.35 8.80 24.65
CA ARG A 404 -7.62 8.06 24.64
C ARG A 404 -8.55 8.56 23.57
N PHE A 405 -8.70 9.88 23.40
CA PHE A 405 -9.57 10.42 22.36
C PHE A 405 -9.09 10.13 20.93
N LEU A 406 -7.79 9.87 20.74
CA LEU A 406 -7.23 9.37 19.49
C LEU A 406 -7.70 7.94 19.13
N THR A 407 -8.18 7.17 20.11
CA THR A 407 -8.80 5.86 19.84
C THR A 407 -10.16 6.02 19.17
N GLN A 408 -10.53 5.02 18.39
CA GLN A 408 -11.76 5.02 17.62
C GLN A 408 -12.22 3.58 17.37
N PRO A 409 -13.48 3.24 17.67
CA PRO A 409 -14.03 1.93 17.32
C PRO A 409 -14.28 1.87 15.82
N PHE A 410 -13.82 0.80 15.17
CA PHE A 410 -13.92 0.60 13.72
C PHE A 410 -15.13 -0.25 13.36
N PHE A 411 -15.69 -0.03 12.18
CA PHE A 411 -16.82 -0.84 11.68
C PHE A 411 -16.38 -2.27 11.36
N THR A 412 -15.14 -2.43 10.90
CA THR A 412 -14.61 -3.74 10.53
C THR A 412 -14.33 -4.64 11.74
N THR A 413 -14.32 -4.09 12.97
CA THR A 413 -14.03 -4.83 14.19
C THR A 413 -15.21 -4.97 15.15
N GLU A 414 -16.42 -4.55 14.77
CA GLU A 414 -17.62 -4.64 15.61
C GLU A 414 -17.87 -6.06 16.11
N GLN A 415 -17.66 -7.06 15.24
CA GLN A 415 -17.85 -8.49 15.55
C GLN A 415 -16.89 -9.03 16.62
N PHE A 416 -15.77 -8.34 16.87
CA PHE A 416 -14.75 -8.76 17.83
C PHE A 416 -14.75 -7.93 19.11
N THR A 417 -15.33 -6.73 19.09
CA THR A 417 -15.17 -5.73 20.16
C THR A 417 -16.46 -5.41 20.90
N ASP A 418 -17.63 -5.88 20.44
CA ASP A 418 -18.96 -5.52 20.94
C ASP A 418 -19.24 -3.99 20.97
N MET A 419 -18.39 -3.20 20.30
CA MET A 419 -18.49 -1.76 20.18
C MET A 419 -18.99 -1.40 18.79
N GLN A 420 -19.94 -0.48 18.69
CA GLN A 420 -20.37 0.04 17.39
C GLN A 420 -19.27 0.93 16.79
N GLY A 421 -18.98 0.68 15.52
CA GLY A 421 -18.05 1.43 14.71
C GLY A 421 -18.48 2.88 14.58
N LYS A 422 -17.50 3.78 14.58
CA LYS A 422 -17.73 5.22 14.50
C LYS A 422 -16.87 5.81 13.41
N LYS A 423 -17.51 6.61 12.58
CA LYS A 423 -16.86 7.50 11.63
C LYS A 423 -16.91 8.91 12.16
N VAL A 424 -15.80 9.63 12.12
CA VAL A 424 -15.73 11.00 12.65
C VAL A 424 -15.39 11.97 11.53
N ALA A 425 -16.19 13.04 11.40
CA ALA A 425 -15.89 14.12 10.45
C ALA A 425 -14.70 14.96 10.96
N LEU A 426 -13.90 15.50 10.04
CA LEU A 426 -12.70 16.27 10.39
C LEU A 426 -13.02 17.44 11.32
N ASP A 427 -14.06 18.23 11.03
CA ASP A 427 -14.43 19.39 11.85
C ASP A 427 -14.83 19.00 13.29
N GLU A 428 -15.51 17.86 13.44
CA GLU A 428 -15.88 17.32 14.76
C GLU A 428 -14.66 16.84 15.53
N ALA A 429 -13.72 16.17 14.84
CA ALA A 429 -12.46 15.73 15.44
C ALA A 429 -11.64 16.94 15.93
N ILE A 430 -11.48 17.96 15.08
CA ILE A 430 -10.76 19.19 15.41
C ILE A 430 -11.41 19.91 16.60
N ALA A 431 -12.74 20.06 16.59
CA ALA A 431 -13.46 20.68 17.70
C ALA A 431 -13.31 19.89 19.02
N GLY A 432 -13.35 18.56 18.95
CA GLY A 432 -13.12 17.69 20.10
C GLY A 432 -11.72 17.87 20.71
N PHE A 433 -10.68 17.86 19.89
CA PHE A 433 -9.32 18.10 20.36
C PHE A 433 -9.12 19.52 20.91
N GLU A 434 -9.70 20.54 20.28
CA GLU A 434 -9.63 21.92 20.75
C GLU A 434 -10.21 22.06 22.16
N ARG A 435 -11.36 21.43 22.44
CA ARG A 435 -11.98 21.43 23.77
C ARG A 435 -11.17 20.68 24.81
N ILE A 436 -10.55 19.55 24.45
CA ILE A 436 -9.63 18.83 25.35
C ILE A 436 -8.41 19.69 25.68
N LEU A 437 -7.84 20.38 24.69
CA LEU A 437 -6.69 21.29 24.88
C LEU A 437 -7.04 22.50 25.76
N ASN A 438 -8.30 22.95 25.73
CA ASN A 438 -8.82 24.03 26.55
C ASN A 438 -9.27 23.60 27.97
N ASP A 439 -9.01 22.35 28.38
CA ASP A 439 -9.36 21.79 29.69
C ASP A 439 -10.87 21.64 29.98
N ASP A 440 -11.75 21.68 28.96
CA ASP A 440 -13.20 21.51 29.13
C ASP A 440 -13.60 20.16 29.78
N PHE A 441 -12.73 19.16 29.66
CA PHE A 441 -12.95 17.78 30.13
C PHE A 441 -12.12 17.42 31.38
N LEU A 442 -11.65 18.41 32.14
CA LEU A 442 -10.84 18.19 33.34
C LEU A 442 -11.57 17.33 34.40
N ASP A 443 -12.87 17.58 34.60
CA ASP A 443 -13.69 16.85 35.58
C ASP A 443 -14.16 15.47 35.08
N TYR A 444 -13.93 15.14 33.81
CA TYR A 444 -14.36 13.87 33.24
C TYR A 444 -13.35 12.77 33.56
N PRO A 445 -13.81 11.55 33.88
CA PRO A 445 -12.94 10.39 33.98
C PRO A 445 -12.23 10.13 32.66
N GLU A 446 -10.93 9.81 32.68
CA GLU A 446 -10.15 9.59 31.45
C GLU A 446 -10.75 8.48 30.55
N LYS A 447 -11.36 7.45 31.17
CA LYS A 447 -12.05 6.36 30.46
C LYS A 447 -13.20 6.83 29.56
N SER A 448 -13.80 7.99 29.86
CA SER A 448 -14.93 8.52 29.09
C SER A 448 -14.56 8.93 27.66
N LEU A 449 -13.27 9.15 27.41
CA LEU A 449 -12.72 9.53 26.11
C LEU A 449 -12.15 8.33 25.35
N TYR A 450 -12.24 7.12 25.89
CA TYR A 450 -11.71 5.90 25.27
C TYR A 450 -12.76 5.24 24.37
N MET A 451 -12.36 4.86 23.16
CA MET A 451 -13.18 4.18 22.14
C MET A 451 -14.52 4.87 21.85
N ILE A 452 -14.50 6.21 21.78
CA ILE A 452 -15.64 7.02 21.36
C ILE A 452 -15.44 7.59 19.95
N GLY A 453 -16.53 7.97 19.28
CA GLY A 453 -16.49 8.71 18.03
C GLY A 453 -16.28 10.20 18.28
N ASN A 454 -17.38 10.93 18.34
CA ASN A 454 -17.44 12.37 18.62
C ASN A 454 -17.22 12.66 20.11
N ILE A 455 -16.67 13.83 20.43
CA ILE A 455 -16.43 14.28 21.80
C ILE A 455 -17.70 14.37 22.65
N GLU A 456 -18.86 14.61 22.04
CA GLU A 456 -20.16 14.68 22.75
C GLU A 456 -20.60 13.32 23.34
N GLU A 457 -19.97 12.22 22.93
CA GLU A 457 -20.24 10.89 23.52
C GLU A 457 -19.60 10.73 24.92
N ALA A 458 -18.68 11.62 25.31
CA ALA A 458 -18.02 11.58 26.61
C ALA A 458 -19.00 11.89 27.75
N LYS A 459 -19.09 10.98 28.73
CA LYS A 459 -19.98 11.11 29.90
C LYS A 459 -19.19 11.47 31.15
N LYS A 460 -19.76 12.35 31.99
CA LYS A 460 -19.21 12.68 33.31
C LYS A 460 -19.33 11.52 34.31
N GLU A 461 -20.24 10.57 34.10
CA GLU A 461 -20.47 9.39 34.95
C GLU A 461 -20.62 8.09 34.14
#